data_AF-A0A397T7T0-F1
#
_entry.id   AF-A0A397T7T0-F1
#
_cell.length_a   1.000
_cell.length_b   1.000
_cell.length_c   1.000
_cell.angle_alpha   90.00
_cell.angle_beta   90.00
_cell.angle_gamma   90.00
#
_symmetry.space_group_name_H-M   'P 1'
#
loop_
_entity.id
_entity.type
_entity.pdbx_description
1 polymer ?
#
loop_
_entity_poly.entity_id
_entity_poly.type
_entity_poly.pdbx_seq_one_letter_code
_entity_poly.pdbx_strand_id
1 'polypeptide(L)'
;MKFNILLIGGLLLLLIGNINADITGPCQTVINKAWEKQAKCSWYLNLLTDIAKKYNYNFLFSHPISYDTTLYNKAIEDACAAEFSCTFEEASQIWNEILNNCPTELSTKVDWNANPNYLDNSIIEVYATLLAYYTVIPEHNSVCHKTTSGELCGVESGKQLVDWVKMVAPEGNATIAYTHELVYKEDGTSLPIPRELFQCGECTTNMVQEYGNWINQHTVPVPIITNIFPSLDIFTSYFTCPIDFLIGN
;
A
#
# COMPACT_ATOMS: atom_id res chain seq x y z
N MET A 1 -1.50 -13.89 -16.55
CA MET A 1 -2.47 -13.10 -15.76
C MET A 1 -1.79 -12.70 -14.46
N LYS A 2 -1.62 -11.39 -14.23
CA LYS A 2 -0.93 -10.82 -13.07
C LYS A 2 -1.99 -10.54 -12.00
N PHE A 3 -1.70 -10.94 -10.76
CA PHE A 3 -2.61 -10.88 -9.62
C PHE A 3 -1.78 -10.68 -8.37
N ASN A 4 -2.04 -9.61 -7.63
CA ASN A 4 -1.43 -9.29 -6.33
C ASN A 4 -2.46 -8.44 -5.56
N ILE A 5 -3.36 -9.09 -4.84
CA ILE A 5 -4.49 -8.47 -4.09
C ILE A 5 -4.00 -7.96 -2.71
N LEU A 6 -2.71 -7.73 -2.56
CA LEU A 6 -2.12 -7.07 -1.39
C LEU A 6 -1.40 -5.78 -1.79
N LEU A 7 -1.53 -5.38 -3.05
CA LEU A 7 -0.74 -4.29 -3.58
C LEU A 7 -1.01 -2.99 -2.87
N ILE A 8 -2.23 -2.57 -2.54
CA ILE A 8 -2.40 -1.21 -2.04
C ILE A 8 -2.24 -1.12 -0.52
N GLY A 9 -2.80 -2.07 0.23
CA GLY A 9 -2.55 -2.19 1.67
C GLY A 9 -1.11 -2.49 2.04
N GLY A 10 -0.41 -3.30 1.22
CA GLY A 10 1.01 -3.61 1.38
C GLY A 10 1.96 -2.59 0.75
N LEU A 11 1.61 -1.95 -0.39
CA LEU A 11 2.36 -0.83 -1.00
C LEU A 11 2.53 0.27 0.01
N LEU A 12 1.44 0.64 0.65
CA LEU A 12 1.41 1.83 1.47
C LEU A 12 1.97 1.57 2.88
N LEU A 13 2.05 0.31 3.37
CA LEU A 13 2.71 -0.03 4.65
C LEU A 13 4.23 0.14 4.59
N LEU A 14 4.79 0.12 3.37
CA LEU A 14 6.21 0.32 3.10
C LEU A 14 6.53 1.78 2.76
N LEU A 15 5.57 2.68 2.94
CA LEU A 15 5.66 4.08 2.57
C LEU A 15 5.76 4.98 3.82
N ILE A 16 7.00 5.12 4.28
CA ILE A 16 7.64 6.37 4.69
C ILE A 16 7.95 6.56 6.19
N GLY A 17 9.20 6.94 6.43
CA GLY A 17 9.83 7.18 7.73
C GLY A 17 9.81 8.65 8.10
N ASN A 18 10.58 8.98 9.15
CA ASN A 18 10.66 10.34 9.66
C ASN A 18 11.12 11.35 8.59
N ILE A 19 10.21 12.21 8.16
CA ILE A 19 10.54 13.36 7.31
C ILE A 19 11.02 14.50 8.21
N ASN A 20 12.33 14.59 8.34
CA ASN A 20 13.01 15.83 8.72
C ASN A 20 14.09 16.16 7.67
N ALA A 21 13.82 15.82 6.41
CA ALA A 21 14.65 16.26 5.31
C ALA A 21 14.20 17.67 4.89
N ASP A 22 15.12 18.63 4.97
CA ASP A 22 15.01 20.01 4.47
C ASP A 22 14.86 20.05 2.94
N ILE A 23 13.84 19.38 2.39
CA ILE A 23 13.51 19.42 0.96
C ILE A 23 12.52 20.57 0.77
N THR A 24 13.01 21.64 0.15
CA THR A 24 12.25 22.88 -0.04
C THR A 24 11.71 22.91 -1.48
N GLY A 25 10.39 23.08 -1.63
CA GLY A 25 9.77 23.21 -2.95
C GLY A 25 8.24 23.17 -2.92
N PRO A 26 7.56 23.62 -3.99
CA PRO A 26 6.09 23.60 -4.06
C PRO A 26 5.49 22.19 -3.91
N CYS A 27 6.11 21.18 -4.54
CA CYS A 27 5.66 19.80 -4.42
C CYS A 27 5.75 19.28 -2.98
N GLN A 28 6.94 19.36 -2.36
CA GLN A 28 7.13 18.90 -0.98
C GLN A 28 6.23 19.65 0.01
N THR A 29 5.97 20.94 -0.21
CA THR A 29 5.03 21.71 0.61
C THR A 29 3.62 21.10 0.55
N VAL A 30 3.17 20.66 -0.62
CA VAL A 30 1.86 19.99 -0.77
C VAL A 30 1.86 18.62 -0.10
N ILE A 31 2.93 17.83 -0.27
CA ILE A 31 3.07 16.53 0.40
C ILE A 31 3.04 16.70 1.92
N ASN A 32 3.90 17.56 2.47
CA ASN A 32 3.96 17.86 3.89
C ASN A 32 2.60 18.36 4.40
N LYS A 33 1.94 19.28 3.69
CA LYS A 33 0.61 19.78 4.08
C LYS A 33 -0.45 18.68 4.06
N ALA A 34 -0.42 17.77 3.09
CA ALA A 34 -1.35 16.65 3.03
C ALA A 34 -1.19 15.80 4.30
N TRP A 35 0.05 15.59 4.76
CA TRP A 35 0.36 14.77 5.91
C TRP A 35 0.22 15.49 7.26
N GLU A 36 0.52 16.79 7.31
CA GLU A 36 0.43 17.65 8.50
C GLU A 36 -1.01 17.99 8.88
N LYS A 37 -1.98 17.56 8.06
CA LYS A 37 -3.39 17.74 8.34
C LYS A 37 -3.95 16.40 8.77
N GLN A 38 -4.40 16.30 10.02
CA GLN A 38 -5.28 15.21 10.48
C GLN A 38 -6.67 15.33 9.81
N ALA A 39 -6.68 15.33 8.48
CA ALA A 39 -7.88 15.33 7.67
C ALA A 39 -8.58 13.99 7.85
N LYS A 40 -9.90 13.96 7.66
CA LYS A 40 -10.71 12.73 7.68
C LYS A 40 -10.16 11.64 6.76
N CYS A 41 -9.41 12.02 5.72
CA CYS A 41 -8.76 11.16 4.74
C CYS A 41 -7.35 10.70 5.11
N SER A 42 -6.92 10.90 6.35
CA SER A 42 -5.55 10.55 6.80
C SER A 42 -5.50 9.21 7.51
N TRP A 43 -6.54 8.37 7.39
CA TRP A 43 -6.60 7.06 8.05
C TRP A 43 -5.32 6.24 7.81
N TYR A 44 -4.87 6.21 6.54
CA TYR A 44 -3.68 5.48 6.16
C TYR A 44 -2.43 6.07 6.83
N LEU A 45 -2.24 7.39 6.75
CA LEU A 45 -1.09 8.07 7.35
C LEU A 45 -1.08 7.97 8.88
N ASN A 46 -2.26 7.96 9.52
CA ASN A 46 -2.40 7.78 10.96
C ASN A 46 -2.00 6.37 11.37
N LEU A 47 -2.49 5.33 10.67
CA LEU A 47 -2.09 3.94 10.90
C LEU A 47 -0.55 3.82 10.85
N LEU A 48 0.08 4.37 9.81
CA LEU A 48 1.54 4.34 9.67
C LEU A 48 2.27 5.11 10.76
N THR A 49 1.82 6.33 11.03
CA THR A 49 2.42 7.22 12.03
C THR A 49 2.31 6.60 13.42
N ASP A 50 1.19 5.94 13.71
CA ASP A 50 0.98 5.25 14.98
C ASP A 50 1.90 4.05 15.10
N ILE A 51 2.08 3.24 14.04
CA ILE A 51 3.06 2.16 14.07
C ILE A 51 4.48 2.73 14.27
N ALA A 52 4.83 3.81 13.57
CA ALA A 52 6.15 4.43 13.64
C ALA A 52 6.46 4.97 15.04
N LYS A 53 5.56 5.81 15.58
CA LYS A 53 5.72 6.48 16.86
C LYS A 53 5.63 5.51 18.04
N LYS A 54 4.62 4.65 18.04
CA LYS A 54 4.32 3.78 19.19
C LYS A 54 5.39 2.70 19.38
N TYR A 55 6.08 2.33 18.30
CA TYR A 55 6.99 1.20 18.31
C TYR A 55 8.43 1.55 17.91
N ASN A 56 8.77 2.85 17.88
CA ASN A 56 10.08 3.37 17.49
C ASN A 56 10.58 2.75 16.18
N TYR A 57 9.62 2.52 15.27
CA TYR A 57 9.84 1.87 14.00
C TYR A 57 10.12 2.95 12.97
N ASN A 58 11.27 2.89 12.32
CA ASN A 58 11.65 3.90 11.35
C ASN A 58 11.31 3.39 9.96
N PHE A 59 10.15 3.75 9.39
CA PHE A 59 9.69 3.29 8.07
C PHE A 59 10.43 3.93 6.88
N LEU A 60 11.77 3.99 6.84
CA LEU A 60 12.50 4.08 5.54
C LEU A 60 11.85 3.23 4.40
N PHE A 61 12.05 3.62 3.16
CA PHE A 61 11.44 3.01 1.96
C PHE A 61 11.79 1.52 1.75
N SER A 62 12.72 1.00 2.54
CA SER A 62 13.25 -0.35 2.50
C SER A 62 13.39 -0.90 3.92
N HIS A 63 12.50 -1.80 4.34
CA HIS A 63 12.59 -2.44 5.66
C HIS A 63 12.68 -3.94 5.67
N PRO A 64 13.39 -4.48 6.68
CA PRO A 64 13.25 -5.86 7.08
C PRO A 64 11.81 -6.15 7.50
N ILE A 65 11.21 -7.17 6.90
CA ILE A 65 9.87 -7.66 7.25
C ILE A 65 9.90 -8.22 8.68
N SER A 66 9.11 -7.65 9.60
CA SER A 66 8.96 -8.21 10.95
C SER A 66 8.16 -9.50 10.92
N TYR A 67 8.71 -10.58 11.48
CA TYR A 67 7.99 -11.86 11.64
C TYR A 67 7.04 -11.88 12.82
N ASP A 68 7.24 -10.97 13.78
CA ASP A 68 6.25 -10.73 14.82
C ASP A 68 5.25 -9.69 14.30
N THR A 69 4.03 -10.15 13.99
CA THR A 69 2.94 -9.31 13.50
C THR A 69 2.06 -8.78 14.62
N THR A 70 2.34 -9.08 15.90
CA THR A 70 1.49 -8.68 17.03
C THR A 70 1.24 -7.18 17.05
N LEU A 71 2.30 -6.39 16.81
CA LEU A 71 2.22 -4.92 16.81
C LEU A 71 1.43 -4.38 15.62
N TYR A 72 1.65 -4.99 14.45
CA TYR A 72 0.91 -4.68 13.24
C TYR A 72 -0.59 -4.94 13.43
N ASN A 73 -0.94 -6.13 13.93
CA ASN A 73 -2.33 -6.50 14.16
C ASN A 73 -3.03 -5.51 15.10
N LYS A 74 -2.37 -5.13 16.20
CA LYS A 74 -2.90 -4.13 17.12
C LYS A 74 -3.09 -2.75 16.49
N ALA A 75 -2.17 -2.33 15.62
CA ALA A 75 -2.31 -1.05 14.93
C ALA A 75 -3.49 -1.06 13.94
N ILE A 76 -3.71 -2.17 13.23
CA ILE A 76 -4.89 -2.35 12.37
C ILE A 76 -6.18 -2.32 13.19
N GLU A 77 -6.22 -3.02 14.32
CA GLU A 77 -7.37 -3.00 15.24
C GLU A 77 -7.66 -1.58 15.76
N ASP A 78 -6.64 -0.88 16.25
CA ASP A 78 -6.76 0.50 16.75
C ASP A 78 -7.25 1.44 15.63
N ALA A 79 -6.69 1.33 14.42
CA ALA A 79 -7.05 2.17 13.29
C ALA A 79 -8.47 1.90 12.75
N CYS A 80 -8.91 0.64 12.73
CA CYS A 80 -10.26 0.26 12.30
C CYS A 80 -11.34 0.51 13.37
N ALA A 81 -10.95 0.71 14.63
CA ALA A 81 -11.85 1.17 15.68
C ALA A 81 -12.06 2.69 15.66
N ALA A 82 -11.15 3.44 15.02
CA ALA A 82 -11.27 4.89 14.86
C ALA A 82 -12.38 5.26 13.87
N GLU A 83 -13.02 6.41 14.08
CA GLU A 83 -14.02 6.92 13.15
C GLU A 83 -13.37 7.34 11.82
N PHE A 84 -13.89 6.80 10.71
CA PHE A 84 -13.49 7.16 9.36
C PHE A 84 -14.65 7.84 8.63
N SER A 85 -14.41 9.04 8.11
CA SER A 85 -15.45 9.87 7.48
C SER A 85 -14.96 10.60 6.21
N CYS A 86 -13.86 10.14 5.62
CA CYS A 86 -13.34 10.70 4.37
C CYS A 86 -14.36 10.52 3.23
N THR A 87 -14.63 11.59 2.49
CA THR A 87 -15.41 11.49 1.25
C THR A 87 -14.52 11.50 0.01
N PHE A 88 -15.07 11.05 -1.12
CA PHE A 88 -14.39 11.13 -2.41
C PHE A 88 -13.95 12.57 -2.73
N GLU A 89 -14.82 13.56 -2.50
CA GLU A 89 -14.52 14.97 -2.77
C GLU A 89 -13.34 15.45 -1.92
N GLU A 90 -13.32 15.12 -0.63
CA GLU A 90 -12.25 15.50 0.29
C GLU A 90 -10.91 14.88 -0.12
N ALA A 91 -10.89 13.58 -0.42
CA ALA A 91 -9.67 12.92 -0.89
C ALA A 91 -9.23 13.46 -2.26
N SER A 92 -10.19 13.74 -3.15
CA SER A 92 -9.91 14.23 -4.50
C SER A 92 -9.28 15.60 -4.54
N GLN A 93 -9.65 16.48 -3.63
CA GLN A 93 -9.00 17.77 -3.48
C GLN A 93 -7.51 17.59 -3.17
N ILE A 94 -7.17 16.64 -2.30
CA ILE A 94 -5.79 16.40 -1.89
C ILE A 94 -4.97 15.86 -3.06
N TRP A 95 -5.42 14.78 -3.71
CA TRP A 95 -4.62 14.24 -4.81
C TRP A 95 -4.56 15.18 -6.03
N ASN A 96 -5.58 16.01 -6.27
CA ASN A 96 -5.52 17.03 -7.31
C ASN A 96 -4.52 18.15 -6.97
N GLU A 97 -4.36 18.53 -5.70
CA GLU A 97 -3.28 19.44 -5.29
C GLU A 97 -1.91 18.83 -5.64
N ILE A 98 -1.71 17.53 -5.41
CA ILE A 98 -0.45 16.82 -5.74
C ILE A 98 -0.22 16.81 -7.26
N LEU A 99 -1.22 16.41 -8.04
CA LEU A 99 -1.14 16.38 -9.51
C LEU A 99 -0.72 17.74 -10.10
N ASN A 100 -1.19 18.84 -9.52
CA ASN A 100 -0.90 20.19 -9.99
C ASN A 100 0.46 20.74 -9.55
N ASN A 101 0.98 20.29 -8.41
CA ASN A 101 2.20 20.86 -7.80
C ASN A 101 3.43 19.97 -7.89
N CYS A 102 3.27 18.69 -8.25
CA CYS A 102 4.35 17.71 -8.38
C CYS A 102 4.51 17.12 -9.81
N PRO A 103 4.36 17.90 -10.91
CA PRO A 103 4.37 17.32 -12.26
C PRO A 103 5.72 16.72 -12.64
N THR A 104 6.82 17.24 -12.10
CA THR A 104 8.18 16.75 -12.40
C THR A 104 8.39 15.36 -11.81
N GLU A 105 8.08 15.20 -10.53
CA GLU A 105 8.20 13.96 -9.77
C GLU A 105 7.25 12.91 -10.37
N LEU A 106 6.00 13.29 -10.64
CA LEU A 106 4.98 12.43 -11.26
C LEU A 106 5.24 12.11 -12.74
N SER A 107 6.19 12.77 -13.39
CA SER A 107 6.64 12.42 -14.75
C SER A 107 7.86 11.49 -14.75
N THR A 108 8.50 11.32 -13.59
CA THR A 108 9.70 10.50 -13.47
C THR A 108 9.32 9.03 -13.45
N LYS A 109 9.91 8.25 -14.35
CA LYS A 109 9.73 6.80 -14.39
C LYS A 109 10.53 6.13 -13.28
N VAL A 110 9.86 5.30 -12.50
CA VAL A 110 10.43 4.52 -11.41
C VAL A 110 10.39 3.05 -11.81
N ASP A 111 11.50 2.34 -11.59
CA ASP A 111 11.47 0.88 -11.61
C ASP A 111 10.96 0.37 -10.26
N TRP A 112 9.66 0.15 -10.18
CA TRP A 112 8.99 -0.31 -8.96
C TRP A 112 9.40 -1.73 -8.53
N ASN A 113 10.05 -2.49 -9.43
CA ASN A 113 10.62 -3.79 -9.12
C ASN A 113 12.04 -3.69 -8.58
N ALA A 114 12.72 -2.55 -8.69
CA ALA A 114 14.07 -2.37 -8.14
C ALA A 114 14.07 -2.56 -6.62
N ASN A 115 15.23 -2.93 -6.06
CA ASN A 115 15.39 -3.00 -4.62
C ASN A 115 15.08 -1.62 -4.00
N PRO A 116 14.10 -1.52 -3.09
CA PRO A 116 13.63 -0.23 -2.56
C PRO A 116 14.73 0.62 -1.90
N ASN A 117 15.81 -0.01 -1.44
CA ASN A 117 16.97 0.69 -0.86
C ASN A 117 17.68 1.65 -1.84
N TYR A 118 17.45 1.52 -3.15
CA TYR A 118 18.15 2.29 -4.18
C TYR A 118 17.26 3.29 -4.93
N LEU A 119 16.01 3.47 -4.49
CA LEU A 119 15.07 4.40 -5.12
C LEU A 119 15.19 5.81 -4.53
N ASP A 120 14.87 6.82 -5.34
CA ASP A 120 14.84 8.22 -4.88
C ASP A 120 13.58 8.47 -4.06
N ASN A 121 13.76 8.57 -2.75
CA ASN A 121 12.70 8.78 -1.78
C ASN A 121 11.78 9.95 -2.12
N SER A 122 12.28 11.06 -2.67
CA SER A 122 11.46 12.23 -2.97
C SER A 122 10.42 11.95 -4.07
N ILE A 123 10.79 11.15 -5.08
CA ILE A 123 9.89 10.73 -6.14
C ILE A 123 8.91 9.68 -5.60
N ILE A 124 9.40 8.75 -4.79
CA ILE A 124 8.56 7.71 -4.18
C ILE A 124 7.49 8.32 -3.27
N GLU A 125 7.83 9.32 -2.44
CA GLU A 125 6.89 10.02 -1.54
C GLU A 125 5.70 10.62 -2.30
N VAL A 126 5.95 11.20 -3.46
CA VAL A 126 4.90 11.83 -4.27
C VAL A 126 3.94 10.79 -4.83
N TYR A 127 4.47 9.71 -5.43
CA TYR A 127 3.63 8.62 -5.94
C TYR A 127 2.88 7.90 -4.81
N ALA A 128 3.55 7.67 -3.69
CA ALA A 128 3.00 7.09 -2.48
C ALA A 128 1.82 7.88 -1.96
N THR A 129 1.99 9.20 -1.81
CA THR A 129 0.94 10.09 -1.31
C THR A 129 -0.23 10.17 -2.29
N LEU A 130 0.05 10.27 -3.60
CA LEU A 130 -0.98 10.23 -4.64
C LEU A 130 -1.81 8.94 -4.54
N LEU A 131 -1.14 7.80 -4.44
CA LEU A 131 -1.80 6.50 -4.31
C LEU A 131 -2.61 6.43 -3.01
N ALA A 132 -2.01 6.82 -1.87
CA ALA A 132 -2.63 6.80 -0.55
C ALA A 132 -3.99 7.49 -0.53
N TYR A 133 -4.04 8.72 -1.03
CA TYR A 133 -5.30 9.47 -1.04
C TYR A 133 -6.28 8.95 -2.08
N TYR A 134 -5.82 8.52 -3.26
CA TYR A 134 -6.71 7.92 -4.26
C TYR A 134 -7.41 6.66 -3.72
N THR A 135 -6.74 5.91 -2.85
CA THR A 135 -7.18 4.57 -2.45
C THR A 135 -7.66 4.50 -1.01
N VAL A 136 -7.57 5.58 -0.22
CA VAL A 136 -7.85 5.54 1.22
C VAL A 136 -9.24 4.97 1.57
N ILE A 137 -10.26 5.26 0.77
CA ILE A 137 -11.63 4.79 1.00
C ILE A 137 -11.78 3.29 0.73
N PRO A 138 -11.51 2.78 -0.49
CA PRO A 138 -11.59 1.34 -0.74
C PRO A 138 -10.61 0.56 0.13
N GLU A 139 -9.44 1.12 0.46
CA GLU A 139 -8.46 0.50 1.35
C GLU A 139 -9.01 0.35 2.78
N HIS A 140 -9.54 1.42 3.36
CA HIS A 140 -10.17 1.38 4.69
C HIS A 140 -11.27 0.30 4.72
N ASN A 141 -12.18 0.32 3.76
CA ASN A 141 -13.27 -0.65 3.70
C ASN A 141 -12.78 -2.08 3.51
N SER A 142 -11.66 -2.26 2.79
CA SER A 142 -11.04 -3.56 2.56
C SER A 142 -10.36 -4.09 3.82
N VAL A 143 -9.53 -3.28 4.45
CA VAL A 143 -8.72 -3.65 5.62
C VAL A 143 -9.56 -3.82 6.87
N CYS A 144 -10.55 -2.93 7.07
CA CYS A 144 -11.40 -2.93 8.25
C CYS A 144 -12.62 -3.85 8.14
N HIS A 145 -12.78 -4.56 7.02
CA HIS A 145 -13.77 -5.61 6.88
C HIS A 145 -13.48 -6.72 7.89
N LYS A 146 -14.52 -7.15 8.63
CA LYS A 146 -14.43 -8.31 9.51
C LYS A 146 -14.91 -9.55 8.78
N THR A 147 -14.07 -10.58 8.72
CA THR A 147 -14.46 -11.85 8.12
C THR A 147 -15.47 -12.59 8.98
N THR A 148 -16.04 -13.66 8.42
CA THR A 148 -16.88 -14.61 9.15
C THR A 148 -16.21 -15.20 10.40
N SER A 149 -14.87 -15.23 10.45
CA SER A 149 -14.10 -15.64 11.63
C SER A 149 -14.08 -14.59 12.75
N GLY A 150 -14.47 -13.35 12.43
CA GLY A 150 -14.39 -12.18 13.31
C GLY A 150 -13.08 -11.40 13.21
N GLU A 151 -12.09 -11.89 12.46
CA GLU A 151 -10.81 -11.22 12.24
C GLU A 151 -10.90 -10.10 11.19
N LEU A 152 -10.10 -9.05 11.33
CA LEU A 152 -10.01 -7.97 10.35
C LEU A 152 -9.20 -8.42 9.13
N CYS A 153 -9.63 -8.04 7.94
CA CYS A 153 -8.98 -8.45 6.70
C CYS A 153 -7.54 -7.96 6.53
N GLY A 154 -7.19 -6.80 7.11
CA GLY A 154 -5.80 -6.37 7.18
C GLY A 154 -4.91 -7.33 7.99
N VAL A 155 -5.47 -7.97 9.02
CA VAL A 155 -4.74 -8.95 9.85
C VAL A 155 -4.66 -10.31 9.14
N GLU A 156 -5.79 -10.80 8.63
CA GLU A 156 -5.87 -12.13 8.01
C GLU A 156 -4.97 -12.24 6.77
N SER A 157 -5.01 -11.22 5.90
CA SER A 157 -4.30 -11.25 4.61
C SER A 157 -2.77 -11.20 4.76
N GLY A 158 -2.26 -10.52 5.81
CA GLY A 158 -0.82 -10.38 6.03
C GLY A 158 -0.12 -11.67 6.48
N LYS A 159 -0.84 -12.59 7.14
CA LYS A 159 -0.25 -13.81 7.75
C LYS A 159 0.46 -14.70 6.74
N GLN A 160 -0.19 -14.99 5.62
CA GLN A 160 0.35 -15.92 4.61
C GLN A 160 1.64 -15.39 3.99
N LEU A 161 1.71 -14.07 3.76
CA LEU A 161 2.91 -13.42 3.25
C LEU A 161 4.05 -13.48 4.27
N VAL A 162 3.79 -13.13 5.53
CA VAL A 162 4.82 -13.14 6.59
C VAL A 162 5.35 -14.56 6.82
N ASP A 163 4.48 -15.57 6.86
CA ASP A 163 4.87 -16.97 7.00
C ASP A 163 5.77 -17.45 5.85
N TRP A 164 5.42 -17.08 4.61
CA TRP A 164 6.22 -17.41 3.45
C TRP A 164 7.58 -16.70 3.46
N VAL A 165 7.63 -15.40 3.77
CA VAL A 165 8.89 -14.64 3.89
C VAL A 165 9.79 -15.28 4.93
N LYS A 166 9.23 -15.62 6.10
CA LYS A 166 9.96 -16.28 7.19
C LYS A 166 10.57 -17.62 6.77
N MET A 167 9.91 -18.34 5.87
CA MET A 167 10.42 -19.59 5.32
C MET A 167 11.58 -19.36 4.34
N VAL A 168 11.48 -18.35 3.47
CA VAL A 168 12.48 -18.14 2.39
C VAL A 168 13.65 -17.26 2.78
N ALA A 169 13.52 -16.43 3.80
CA ALA A 169 14.53 -15.47 4.25
C ALA A 169 14.67 -15.41 5.78
N PRO A 170 14.80 -16.56 6.49
CA PRO A 170 14.66 -16.68 7.94
C PRO A 170 15.57 -15.79 8.79
N GLU A 171 16.62 -15.19 8.19
CA GLU A 171 17.47 -14.17 8.80
C GLU A 171 16.71 -12.90 9.22
N GLY A 172 15.53 -12.63 8.66
CA GLY A 172 14.68 -11.49 9.03
C GLY A 172 15.00 -10.18 8.31
N ASN A 173 16.04 -10.13 7.48
CA ASN A 173 16.52 -8.93 6.80
C ASN A 173 16.02 -8.79 5.34
N ALA A 174 14.91 -9.45 5.02
CA ALA A 174 14.30 -9.38 3.70
C ALA A 174 13.47 -8.10 3.49
N THR A 175 13.55 -7.53 2.29
CA THR A 175 12.71 -6.40 1.86
C THR A 175 11.78 -6.83 0.73
N ILE A 176 10.60 -6.20 0.63
CA ILE A 176 9.64 -6.46 -0.47
C ILE A 176 9.74 -5.31 -1.48
N ALA A 177 9.82 -5.64 -2.77
CA ALA A 177 9.72 -4.65 -3.84
C ALA A 177 8.39 -3.89 -3.75
N TYR A 178 8.34 -2.64 -4.24
CA TYR A 178 7.10 -1.86 -4.21
C TYR A 178 5.94 -2.51 -4.96
N THR A 179 6.22 -3.27 -6.03
CA THR A 179 5.18 -4.01 -6.76
C THR A 179 4.64 -5.24 -6.01
N HIS A 180 5.23 -5.61 -4.88
CA HIS A 180 5.00 -6.87 -4.17
C HIS A 180 5.19 -8.10 -5.07
N GLU A 181 5.97 -7.96 -6.15
CA GLU A 181 6.30 -9.08 -7.04
C GLU A 181 7.56 -9.83 -6.58
N LEU A 182 8.44 -9.17 -5.82
CA LEU A 182 9.74 -9.69 -5.41
C LEU A 182 10.01 -9.49 -3.92
N VAL A 183 10.67 -10.45 -3.29
CA VAL A 183 11.40 -10.32 -2.02
C VAL A 183 12.89 -10.29 -2.30
N TYR A 184 13.58 -9.31 -1.76
CA TYR A 184 15.03 -9.21 -1.75
C TYR A 184 15.57 -9.70 -0.40
N LYS A 185 16.50 -10.64 -0.43
CA LYS A 185 17.23 -11.09 0.75
C LYS A 185 18.42 -10.20 1.05
N GLU A 186 18.99 -10.36 2.24
CA GLU A 186 20.20 -9.63 2.65
C GLU A 186 21.40 -9.90 1.73
N ASP A 187 21.51 -11.11 1.17
CA ASP A 187 22.57 -11.49 0.23
C ASP A 187 22.43 -10.89 -1.19
N GLY A 188 21.39 -10.07 -1.41
CA GLY A 188 21.08 -9.43 -2.68
C GLY A 188 20.32 -10.30 -3.67
N THR A 189 20.01 -11.56 -3.33
CA THR A 189 19.16 -12.41 -4.16
C THR A 189 17.70 -11.95 -4.09
N SER A 190 16.97 -12.09 -5.20
CA SER A 190 15.55 -11.79 -5.30
C SER A 190 14.72 -13.03 -5.59
N LEU A 191 13.60 -13.20 -4.90
CA LEU A 191 12.65 -14.29 -5.11
C LEU A 191 11.27 -13.74 -5.49
N PRO A 192 10.59 -14.31 -6.50
CA PRO A 192 9.22 -13.94 -6.80
C PRO A 192 8.28 -14.38 -5.68
N ILE A 193 7.36 -13.48 -5.30
CA ILE A 193 6.31 -13.80 -4.32
C ILE A 193 5.31 -14.75 -4.98
N PRO A 194 5.03 -15.94 -4.40
CA PRO A 194 4.05 -16.86 -4.94
C PRO A 194 2.66 -16.23 -4.91
N ARG A 195 1.95 -16.32 -6.03
CA ARG A 195 0.62 -15.71 -6.18
C ARG A 195 -0.44 -16.47 -5.41
N GLU A 196 -0.20 -17.75 -5.16
CA GLU A 196 -1.08 -18.67 -4.45
C GLU A 196 -1.19 -18.31 -2.96
N LEU A 197 -0.37 -17.39 -2.45
CA LEU A 197 -0.53 -16.79 -1.11
C LEU A 197 -1.73 -15.83 -1.03
N PHE A 198 -2.32 -15.47 -2.17
CA PHE A 198 -3.36 -14.45 -2.26
C PHE A 198 -4.65 -15.02 -2.87
N GLN A 199 -4.98 -16.27 -2.54
CA GLN A 199 -6.20 -16.95 -3.00
C GLN A 199 -7.47 -16.15 -2.67
N CYS A 200 -8.54 -16.41 -3.43
CA CYS A 200 -9.83 -15.73 -3.31
C CYS A 200 -10.65 -16.17 -2.10
N GLY A 201 -10.08 -16.00 -0.92
CA GLY A 201 -10.79 -16.02 0.35
C GLY A 201 -11.69 -14.79 0.52
N GLU A 202 -12.31 -14.69 1.69
CA GLU A 202 -13.29 -13.65 2.02
C GLU A 202 -12.69 -12.25 1.88
N CYS A 203 -11.50 -12.00 2.45
CA CYS A 203 -10.83 -10.71 2.38
C CYS A 203 -10.45 -10.28 0.98
N THR A 204 -9.87 -11.20 0.22
CA THR A 204 -9.53 -11.00 -1.18
C THR A 204 -10.77 -10.62 -1.99
N THR A 205 -11.89 -11.33 -1.76
CA THR A 205 -13.16 -11.06 -2.44
C THR A 205 -13.72 -9.68 -2.08
N ASN A 206 -13.68 -9.30 -0.80
CA ASN A 206 -14.10 -7.98 -0.34
C ASN A 206 -13.24 -6.87 -0.98
N MET A 207 -11.92 -7.04 -1.00
CA MET A 207 -11.02 -6.06 -1.61
C MET A 207 -11.29 -5.89 -3.11
N VAL A 208 -11.49 -7.00 -3.84
CA VAL A 208 -11.87 -7.00 -5.26
C VAL A 208 -13.14 -6.18 -5.48
N GLN A 209 -14.14 -6.33 -4.61
CA GLN A 209 -15.40 -5.59 -4.72
C GLN A 209 -15.22 -4.10 -4.42
N GLU A 210 -14.56 -3.75 -3.32
CA GLU A 210 -14.33 -2.36 -2.92
C GLU A 210 -13.54 -1.59 -4.00
N TYR A 211 -12.40 -2.14 -4.44
CA TYR A 211 -11.59 -1.51 -5.48
C TYR A 211 -12.22 -1.55 -6.87
N GLY A 212 -12.88 -2.64 -7.24
CA GLY A 212 -13.59 -2.76 -8.51
C GLY A 212 -14.71 -1.71 -8.61
N ASN A 213 -15.50 -1.54 -7.56
CA ASN A 213 -16.52 -0.50 -7.50
C ASN A 213 -15.90 0.90 -7.55
N TRP A 214 -14.83 1.13 -6.78
CA TRP A 214 -14.14 2.41 -6.73
C TRP A 214 -13.62 2.86 -8.10
N ILE A 215 -12.91 1.98 -8.81
CA ILE A 215 -12.32 2.28 -10.13
C ILE A 215 -13.42 2.49 -11.19
N ASN A 216 -14.54 1.77 -11.07
CA ASN A 216 -15.69 1.97 -11.97
C ASN A 216 -16.40 3.31 -11.75
N GLN A 217 -16.40 3.82 -10.53
CA GLN A 217 -17.07 5.06 -10.15
C GLN A 217 -16.17 6.29 -10.28
N HIS A 218 -14.85 6.11 -10.13
CA HIS A 218 -13.89 7.19 -10.01
C HIS A 218 -12.68 7.00 -10.91
N THR A 219 -12.46 7.97 -11.79
CA THR A 219 -11.33 7.99 -12.72
C THR A 219 -9.99 7.86 -11.98
N VAL A 220 -9.19 6.87 -12.38
CA VAL A 220 -7.83 6.68 -11.86
C VAL A 220 -6.93 7.83 -12.34
N PRO A 221 -6.17 8.50 -11.46
CA PRO A 221 -5.15 9.48 -11.85
C PRO A 221 -4.17 8.93 -12.90
N VAL A 222 -3.92 9.71 -13.96
CA VAL A 222 -3.06 9.29 -15.08
C VAL A 222 -1.66 8.83 -14.64
N PRO A 223 -0.95 9.50 -13.71
CA PRO A 223 0.37 9.02 -13.28
C PRO A 223 0.35 7.61 -12.67
N ILE A 224 -0.75 7.20 -12.04
CA ILE A 224 -0.89 5.84 -11.49
C ILE A 224 -0.88 4.81 -12.62
N ILE A 225 -1.63 5.05 -13.71
CA ILE A 225 -1.77 4.09 -14.84
C ILE A 225 -0.71 4.24 -15.95
N THR A 226 0.21 5.19 -15.81
CA THR A 226 1.29 5.39 -16.79
C THR A 226 2.67 5.11 -16.22
N ASN A 227 2.87 5.38 -14.92
CA ASN A 227 4.17 5.28 -14.28
C ASN A 227 4.23 4.22 -13.18
N ILE A 228 3.12 3.85 -12.53
CA ILE A 228 3.08 2.76 -11.54
C ILE A 228 2.61 1.46 -12.19
N PHE A 229 1.42 1.49 -12.78
CA PHE A 229 0.78 0.35 -13.42
C PHE A 229 0.67 0.65 -14.91
N PRO A 230 1.36 -0.06 -15.82
CA PRO A 230 1.50 0.35 -17.22
C PRO A 230 0.21 0.36 -18.08
N SER A 231 -0.95 0.10 -17.48
CA SER A 231 -2.28 0.38 -18.04
C SER A 231 -3.37 0.26 -16.98
N LEU A 232 -4.58 0.75 -17.30
CA LEU A 232 -5.77 0.51 -16.48
C LEU A 232 -6.11 -0.98 -16.38
N ASP A 233 -5.93 -1.75 -17.46
CA ASP A 233 -6.14 -3.21 -17.45
C ASP A 233 -5.18 -3.91 -16.48
N ILE A 234 -3.93 -3.46 -16.42
CA ILE A 234 -2.95 -3.98 -15.48
C ILE A 234 -3.32 -3.58 -14.07
N PHE A 235 -3.69 -2.32 -13.84
CA PHE A 235 -4.14 -1.85 -12.52
C PHE A 235 -5.36 -2.65 -12.02
N THR A 236 -6.38 -2.81 -12.85
CA THR A 236 -7.60 -3.57 -12.52
C THR A 236 -7.35 -5.06 -12.36
N SER A 237 -6.35 -5.64 -13.04
CA SER A 237 -5.98 -7.04 -12.85
C SER A 237 -5.49 -7.34 -11.43
N TYR A 238 -5.06 -6.33 -10.66
CA TYR A 238 -4.72 -6.51 -9.25
C TYR A 238 -5.95 -6.63 -8.34
N PHE A 239 -7.15 -6.29 -8.83
CA PHE A 239 -8.43 -6.34 -8.10
C PHE A 239 -9.42 -7.28 -8.77
N THR A 240 -8.97 -8.46 -9.14
CA THR A 240 -9.83 -9.54 -9.65
C THR A 240 -9.52 -10.84 -8.90
N CYS A 241 -10.13 -11.97 -9.28
CA CYS A 241 -9.81 -13.28 -8.71
C CYS A 241 -9.31 -14.22 -9.82
N PRO A 242 -8.26 -15.04 -9.62
CA PRO A 242 -7.89 -16.06 -10.59
C PRO A 242 -9.06 -17.04 -10.80
N ILE A 243 -9.49 -17.20 -12.05
CA ILE A 243 -10.69 -17.95 -12.46
C ILE A 243 -10.61 -19.45 -12.08
N ASP A 244 -9.39 -20.00 -11.94
CA ASP A 244 -9.17 -21.42 -11.67
C ASP A 244 -9.72 -21.92 -10.31
N PHE A 245 -10.18 -21.01 -9.44
CA PHE A 245 -10.80 -21.36 -8.16
C PHE A 245 -12.35 -21.47 -8.21
N LEU A 246 -13.00 -20.90 -9.23
CA LEU A 246 -14.47 -20.94 -9.36
C LEU A 246 -14.99 -22.24 -10.01
N ILE A 247 -14.09 -23.11 -10.46
CA ILE A 247 -14.41 -24.38 -11.14
C ILE A 247 -14.10 -25.58 -10.23
N GLY A 248 -13.68 -25.34 -8.97
CA GLY A 248 -13.13 -26.36 -8.07
C GLY A 248 -13.81 -26.55 -6.71
N ASN A 249 -15.00 -25.98 -6.49
CA ASN A 249 -15.83 -26.26 -5.30
C ASN A 249 -17.26 -26.64 -5.70
#